data_AF-W3XFT5-F1
#
_entry.id   AF-W3XFT5-F1
#
_cell.length_a   1.000
_cell.length_b   1.000
_cell.length_c   1.000
_cell.angle_alpha   90.00
_cell.angle_beta   90.00
_cell.angle_gamma   90.00
#
_symmetry.space_group_name_H-M   'P 1'
#
loop_
_entity.id
_entity.type
_entity.pdbx_description
1 polymer ?
#
loop_
_entity_poly.entity_id
_entity_poly.type
_entity_poly.pdbx_seq_one_letter_code
_entity_poly.pdbx_strand_id
1 'polypeptide(L)'
;MLSPRSALLAFLLPVTAFRDFPTICAWDPPIEIIAGDNLSARVANPQARRCEASLSFDDPAFLPIRYTFDVLDCDGLQLAEFTVPPTAPNGDAFVLWSA
;
A
#
# COMPACT_ATOMS: atom_id res chain seq x y z
N MET A 1 49.64 10.63 -41.77
CA MET A 1 49.71 10.44 -40.30
C MET A 1 48.33 10.76 -39.73
N LEU A 2 47.78 9.85 -38.92
CA LEU A 2 46.36 9.72 -38.55
C LEU A 2 45.83 10.85 -37.64
N SER A 3 44.59 11.29 -37.91
CA SER A 3 43.75 12.05 -36.97
C SER A 3 42.90 11.06 -36.16
N PRO A 4 42.87 11.12 -34.82
CA PRO A 4 41.96 10.32 -34.03
C PRO A 4 40.65 11.07 -33.84
N ARG A 5 39.59 10.64 -34.53
CA ARG A 5 38.22 11.04 -34.19
C ARG A 5 37.82 10.24 -32.95
N SER A 6 37.88 10.87 -31.77
CA SER A 6 37.36 10.31 -30.52
C SER A 6 35.86 10.05 -30.67
N ALA A 7 35.49 8.77 -30.75
CA ALA A 7 34.10 8.33 -30.64
C ALA A 7 33.75 8.23 -29.15
N LEU A 8 32.94 9.17 -28.65
CA LEU A 8 32.31 9.04 -27.33
C LEU A 8 31.18 7.99 -27.43
N LEU A 9 31.43 6.79 -26.90
CA LEU A 9 30.41 5.79 -26.64
C LEU A 9 29.64 6.22 -25.37
N ALA A 10 28.44 6.78 -25.57
CA ALA A 10 27.50 7.00 -24.50
C ALA A 10 26.95 5.64 -24.03
N PHE A 11 27.41 5.16 -22.87
CA PHE A 11 26.80 4.03 -22.18
C PHE A 11 25.43 4.45 -21.66
N LEU A 12 24.37 4.01 -22.35
CA LEU A 12 23.00 4.12 -21.86
C LEU A 12 22.83 3.08 -20.74
N LEU A 13 22.97 3.51 -19.48
CA LEU A 13 22.57 2.70 -18.35
C LEU A 13 21.03 2.59 -18.35
N PRO A 14 20.44 1.38 -18.39
CA PRO A 14 19.02 1.24 -18.19
C PRO A 14 18.71 1.67 -16.75
N VAL A 15 18.07 2.82 -16.59
CA VAL A 15 17.46 3.21 -15.32
C VAL A 15 16.29 2.25 -15.12
N THR A 16 16.52 1.17 -14.38
CA THR A 16 15.42 0.35 -13.85
C THR A 16 14.71 1.22 -12.83
N ALA A 17 13.60 1.84 -13.22
CA ALA A 17 12.69 2.46 -12.28
C ALA A 17 12.23 1.36 -11.31
N PHE A 18 12.72 1.41 -10.07
CA PHE A 18 12.10 0.67 -8.99
C PHE A 18 10.64 1.15 -8.94
N ARG A 19 9.70 0.24 -9.17
CA ARG A 19 8.30 0.51 -8.86
C ARG A 19 8.21 0.43 -7.34
N ASP A 20 8.45 1.55 -6.68
CA ASP A 20 8.10 1.71 -5.28
C ASP A 20 6.60 1.43 -5.18
N PHE A 21 6.24 0.30 -4.57
CA PHE A 21 4.87 0.10 -4.12
C PHE A 21 4.57 1.24 -3.15
N PRO A 22 3.42 1.91 -3.24
CA PRO A 22 3.09 2.93 -2.26
C PRO A 22 2.83 2.23 -0.94
N THR A 23 3.85 2.20 -0.11
CA THR A 23 3.68 1.98 1.32
C THR A 23 2.86 3.14 1.84
N ILE A 24 1.72 2.86 2.48
CA ILE A 24 0.99 3.87 3.22
C ILE A 24 1.95 4.38 4.30
N CYS A 25 2.38 5.63 4.17
CA CYS A 25 3.33 6.25 5.08
C CYS A 25 2.61 6.64 6.39
N ALA A 26 2.39 5.67 7.27
CA ALA A 26 2.12 5.94 8.68
C ALA A 26 3.47 6.00 9.41
N TRP A 27 3.73 7.09 10.14
CA TRP A 27 4.94 7.32 10.93
C TRP A 27 4.57 7.48 12.40
N ASP A 28 5.54 7.24 13.29
CA ASP A 28 5.42 7.36 14.76
C ASP A 28 5.00 8.79 15.18
N PRO A 29 3.97 8.98 16.04
CA PRO A 29 3.25 7.95 16.79
C PRO A 29 2.27 7.13 15.95
N PRO A 30 2.07 5.83 16.27
CA PRO A 30 0.99 5.05 15.72
C PRO A 30 -0.34 5.79 15.83
N ILE A 31 -1.17 5.67 14.80
CA ILE A 31 -2.52 6.22 14.84
C ILE A 31 -3.37 5.41 15.82
N GLU A 32 -4.24 6.09 16.57
CA GLU A 32 -5.26 5.43 17.37
C GLU A 32 -6.36 4.88 16.44
N ILE A 33 -6.76 3.63 16.66
CA ILE A 33 -7.85 2.97 15.95
C ILE A 33 -8.94 2.65 16.95
N ILE A 34 -10.12 3.25 16.77
CA ILE A 34 -11.25 3.08 17.68
C ILE A 34 -12.24 2.06 17.09
N ALA A 35 -12.71 1.14 17.93
CA ALA A 35 -13.74 0.19 17.53
C ALA A 35 -15.04 0.91 17.12
N GLY A 36 -15.58 0.57 15.96
CA GLY A 36 -16.77 1.21 15.38
C GLY A 36 -16.46 2.40 14.45
N ASP A 37 -15.23 2.90 14.42
CA ASP A 37 -14.86 4.01 13.53
C ASP A 37 -14.66 3.55 12.09
N ASN A 38 -14.76 4.50 11.16
CA ASN A 38 -14.43 4.30 9.75
C ASN A 38 -12.95 4.62 9.52
N LEU A 39 -12.18 3.65 9.05
CA LEU A 39 -10.79 3.82 8.64
C LEU A 39 -10.70 3.93 7.14
N SER A 40 -9.90 4.89 6.67
CA SER A 40 -9.65 5.09 5.25
C SER A 40 -8.17 5.19 4.91
N ALA A 41 -7.82 4.74 3.72
CA ALA A 41 -6.48 4.86 3.18
C ALA A 41 -6.52 5.12 1.67
N ARG A 42 -5.52 5.88 1.19
CA ARG A 42 -5.26 6.02 -0.24
C ARG A 42 -4.27 4.94 -0.67
N VAL A 43 -4.75 3.97 -1.43
CA VAL A 43 -3.99 2.80 -1.91
C VAL A 43 -3.72 3.00 -3.39
N ALA A 44 -2.47 2.89 -3.86
CA ALA A 44 -2.27 2.90 -5.31
C ALA A 44 -2.49 1.52 -5.90
N ASN A 45 -3.32 1.50 -6.93
CA ASN A 45 -3.77 0.36 -7.69
C ASN A 45 -3.58 0.67 -9.20
N PRO A 46 -2.33 0.75 -9.68
CA PRO A 46 -2.05 1.09 -11.08
C PRO A 46 -2.51 0.03 -12.08
N GLN A 47 -3.00 -1.12 -11.60
CA GLN A 47 -3.46 -2.23 -12.43
C GLN A 47 -4.97 -2.46 -12.33
N ALA A 48 -5.72 -1.57 -11.66
CA ALA A 48 -7.16 -1.68 -11.44
C ALA A 48 -7.59 -3.08 -10.95
N ARG A 49 -6.81 -3.66 -10.05
CA ARG A 49 -7.07 -4.98 -9.45
C ARG A 49 -8.04 -4.84 -8.27
N ARG A 50 -8.48 -5.97 -7.74
CA ARG A 50 -9.24 -5.99 -6.49
C ARG A 50 -8.33 -5.53 -5.35
N CYS A 51 -8.73 -4.46 -4.66
CA CYS A 51 -8.11 -4.05 -3.41
C CYS A 51 -8.63 -4.93 -2.26
N GLU A 52 -7.78 -5.15 -1.26
CA GLU A 52 -8.11 -5.79 0.01
C GLU A 52 -7.47 -5.05 1.18
N ALA A 53 -8.11 -5.15 2.36
CA ALA A 53 -7.53 -4.74 3.63
C ALA A 53 -7.63 -5.91 4.62
N SER A 54 -6.59 -6.10 5.44
CA SER A 54 -6.57 -7.08 6.52
C SER A 54 -6.29 -6.38 7.83
N LEU A 55 -7.21 -6.48 8.79
CA LEU A 55 -7.03 -6.02 10.17
C LEU A 55 -6.63 -7.21 11.04
N SER A 56 -5.44 -7.19 11.62
CA SER A 56 -4.95 -8.19 12.57
C SER A 56 -4.69 -7.56 13.92
N PHE A 57 -4.93 -8.33 14.98
CA PHE A 57 -4.75 -7.91 16.37
C PHE A 57 -3.55 -8.64 16.97
N ASP A 58 -2.86 -7.99 17.91
CA ASP A 58 -1.79 -8.65 18.68
C ASP A 58 -2.34 -9.74 19.61
N ASP A 59 -3.58 -9.59 20.09
CA ASP A 59 -4.27 -10.62 20.86
C ASP A 59 -4.58 -11.86 19.99
N PRO A 60 -3.94 -13.03 20.25
CA PRO A 60 -4.09 -14.23 19.43
C PRO A 60 -5.48 -14.88 19.57
N ALA A 61 -6.31 -14.46 20.53
CA ALA A 61 -7.69 -14.92 20.65
C ALA A 61 -8.60 -14.37 19.53
N PHE A 62 -8.17 -13.33 18.82
CA PHE A 62 -8.93 -12.68 17.77
C PHE A 62 -8.36 -12.98 16.39
N LEU A 63 -9.20 -13.54 15.52
CA LEU A 63 -8.79 -13.85 14.16
C LEU A 63 -8.68 -12.56 13.31
N PRO A 64 -7.75 -12.53 12.34
CA PRO A 64 -7.68 -11.43 11.38
C PRO A 64 -8.97 -11.29 10.57
N ILE A 65 -9.35 -10.05 10.29
CA ILE A 65 -10.55 -9.71 9.52
C ILE A 65 -10.11 -9.20 8.15
N ARG A 66 -10.71 -9.76 7.10
CA ARG A 66 -10.44 -9.40 5.71
C ARG A 66 -11.60 -8.61 5.12
N TYR A 67 -11.28 -7.49 4.51
CA TYR A 67 -12.19 -6.66 3.73
C TYR A 67 -11.78 -6.78 2.26
N THR A 68 -12.74 -7.13 1.42
CA THR A 68 -12.57 -7.17 -0.03
C THR A 68 -13.36 -6.02 -0.64
N PHE A 69 -12.72 -5.24 -1.51
CA PHE A 69 -13.36 -4.15 -2.22
C PHE A 69 -13.78 -4.61 -3.62
N ASP A 70 -14.87 -4.07 -4.13
CA ASP A 70 -15.24 -4.30 -5.53
C ASP A 70 -14.23 -3.65 -6.47
N VAL A 71 -14.09 -4.24 -7.66
CA VAL A 71 -13.20 -3.68 -8.69
C VAL A 71 -13.86 -2.44 -9.27
N LEU A 72 -13.19 -1.31 -9.14
CA LEU A 72 -13.55 -0.08 -9.83
C LEU A 72 -12.69 0.03 -11.09
N ASP A 73 -13.31 0.38 -12.22
CA ASP A 73 -12.62 0.62 -13.49
C ASP A 73 -11.96 2.01 -13.49
N CYS A 74 -11.09 2.24 -12.51
CA CYS A 74 -10.27 3.43 -12.38
C CYS A 74 -8.87 3.01 -11.92
N ASP A 75 -7.85 3.39 -12.68
CA ASP A 75 -6.46 3.10 -12.35
C ASP A 75 -5.85 4.19 -11.45
N GLY A 76 -4.78 3.83 -10.75
CA GLY A 76 -4.00 4.78 -9.94
C GLY A 76 -4.43 4.81 -8.47
N LEU A 77 -4.49 5.99 -7.86
CA LEU A 77 -4.69 6.14 -6.41
C LEU A 77 -6.17 6.05 -6.05
N GLN A 78 -6.55 5.00 -5.32
CA GLN A 78 -7.92 4.72 -4.89
C GLN A 78 -8.10 4.98 -3.40
N LEU A 79 -9.28 5.44 -2.99
CA LEU A 79 -9.67 5.57 -1.59
C LEU A 79 -10.39 4.28 -1.17
N ALA A 80 -9.81 3.56 -0.22
CA ALA A 80 -10.42 2.39 0.39
C ALA A 80 -10.87 2.74 1.81
N GLU A 81 -12.09 2.34 2.18
CA GLU A 81 -12.70 2.65 3.47
C GLU A 81 -13.37 1.42 4.08
N PHE A 82 -13.16 1.15 5.36
CA PHE A 82 -13.85 0.09 6.08
C PHE A 82 -14.12 0.48 7.53
N THR A 83 -15.18 -0.09 8.10
CA THR A 83 -15.53 0.11 9.50
C THR A 83 -14.82 -0.91 10.39
N VAL A 84 -14.13 -0.44 11.42
CA VAL A 84 -13.57 -1.30 12.47
C VAL A 84 -14.72 -1.93 13.24
N PRO A 85 -14.73 -3.26 13.47
CA PRO A 85 -15.84 -3.89 14.17
C PRO A 85 -15.98 -3.31 15.58
N PRO A 86 -17.21 -3.03 16.06
CA PRO A 86 -17.44 -2.58 17.43
C PRO A 86 -16.95 -3.55 18.51
N THR A 87 -16.72 -4.81 18.14
CA THR A 87 -16.23 -5.89 19.01
C THR A 87 -14.72 -6.09 18.94
N ALA A 88 -13.98 -5.21 18.24
CA ALA A 88 -12.53 -5.29 18.17
C ALA A 88 -11.91 -5.18 19.58
N PRO A 89 -10.89 -6.00 19.91
CA PRO A 89 -10.23 -5.93 21.20
C PRO A 89 -9.40 -4.65 21.32
N ASN A 90 -9.12 -4.27 22.57
CA ASN A 90 -8.10 -3.26 22.86
C ASN A 90 -6.70 -3.86 22.65
N GLY A 91 -5.74 -3.02 22.27
CA GLY A 91 -4.34 -3.39 22.10
C GLY A 91 -3.82 -3.02 20.73
N ASP A 92 -2.60 -3.45 20.43
CA ASP A 92 -1.97 -3.16 19.15
C ASP A 92 -2.68 -3.90 18.01
N ALA A 93 -2.83 -3.21 16.89
CA ALA A 93 -3.45 -3.72 15.68
C ALA A 93 -2.68 -3.26 14.44
N PHE A 94 -2.75 -4.07 13.39
CA PHE A 94 -2.07 -3.83 12.13
C PHE A 94 -3.09 -3.89 11.00
N VAL A 95 -3.05 -2.89 10.12
CA VAL A 95 -3.84 -2.88 8.89
C VAL A 95 -2.90 -3.06 7.70
N LEU A 96 -3.04 -4.18 7.00
CA LEU A 96 -2.32 -4.44 5.75
C LEU A 96 -3.24 -4.14 4.57
N TRP A 97 -2.74 -3.37 3.61
CA TRP A 97 -3.45 -3.03 2.37
C TRP A 97 -2.78 -3.70 1.19
N SER A 98 -3.56 -4.26 0.26
CA SER A 98 -3.04 -4.87 -0.97
C SER A 98 -3.92 -4.56 -2.17
N ALA A 99 -3.31 -4.28 -3.31
CA ALA A 99 -3.94 -4.07 -4.61
C ALA A 99 -3.10 -4.75 -5.72
#